data_AF-A0A5N6ZNU6-F1
#
_entry.id   AF-A0A5N6ZNU6-F1
#
_cell.length_a   1.000
_cell.length_b   1.000
_cell.length_c   1.000
_cell.angle_alpha   90.00
_cell.angle_beta   90.00
_cell.angle_gamma   90.00
#
_symmetry.space_group_name_H-M   'P 1'
#
loop_
_entity.id
_entity.type
_entity.pdbx_description
1 polymer ?
#
loop_
_entity_poly.entity_id
_entity_poly.type
_entity_poly.pdbx_seq_one_letter_code
_entity_poly.pdbx_strand_id
1 'polypeptide(L)'
;MTTLRCAENAGFGENGTIRLISEPEAAAMHALNASNPHGLEVGDTVVLCDAGGGTVDLITFSIAEREPTPRLKEEASGDGSLCGSTFLNRRFEKFLESRLSSMPGWGRDTLDEAMQRFETVIKRTFCGDVTQDSMIPVPGIADDSAIHVHRGRLRVRGQEMVDLFKPILEEVHYLVDNQVRTSKKRVKALFLVGGFGQSPYLRRYLCDALPQDMEALAPVDGWTAVGDEIREAEPIETSWQNYRLCSYGNFDSIRVNLYELHTPVAEEPPLYFDRRVKKHAVLNPNLDAIEKARMPVRLGYDNQEYYHIGYEIHATYFSAHCEYALWYEGRNHGGVRVDYA
;
A
#
# COMPACT_ATOMS: atom_id res chain seq x y z
N MET A 1 -30.95 -8.31 14.55
CA MET A 1 -30.87 -6.90 14.11
C MET A 1 -29.78 -6.85 13.06
N THR A 2 -30.06 -6.46 11.83
CA THR A 2 -29.08 -6.46 10.72
C THR A 2 -28.22 -5.19 10.76
N THR A 3 -26.95 -5.27 10.33
CA THR A 3 -26.00 -4.13 10.31
C THR A 3 -26.58 -2.88 9.65
N LEU A 4 -27.32 -3.04 8.54
CA LEU A 4 -28.02 -1.95 7.86
C LEU A 4 -28.98 -1.20 8.78
N ARG A 5 -29.78 -1.94 9.56
CA ARG A 5 -30.80 -1.39 10.45
C ARG A 5 -30.20 -0.63 11.62
N CYS A 6 -29.00 -1.04 12.06
CA CYS A 6 -28.23 -0.28 13.05
C CYS A 6 -27.73 1.06 12.46
N ALA A 7 -27.27 1.07 11.21
CA ALA A 7 -26.85 2.29 10.53
C ALA A 7 -28.04 3.26 10.32
N GLU A 8 -29.18 2.76 9.85
CA GLU A 8 -30.40 3.55 9.68
C GLU A 8 -30.88 4.16 11.01
N ASN A 9 -30.92 3.35 12.08
CA ASN A 9 -31.31 3.84 13.42
C ASN A 9 -30.32 4.86 14.00
N ALA A 10 -29.09 4.90 13.52
CA ALA A 10 -28.08 5.88 13.91
C ALA A 10 -28.12 7.16 13.04
N GLY A 11 -29.10 7.29 12.14
CA GLY A 11 -29.29 8.47 11.28
C GLY A 11 -28.46 8.45 9.99
N PHE A 12 -27.78 7.34 9.66
CA PHE A 12 -27.16 7.21 8.34
C PHE A 12 -28.26 7.03 7.27
N GLY A 13 -28.04 7.58 6.07
CA GLY A 13 -28.96 7.42 4.93
C GLY A 13 -30.15 8.38 4.88
N GLU A 14 -30.26 9.38 5.76
CA GLU A 14 -31.38 10.34 5.73
C GLU A 14 -31.49 11.13 4.41
N ASN A 15 -30.37 11.35 3.73
CA ASN A 15 -30.30 12.09 2.45
C ASN A 15 -29.77 11.23 1.27
N GLY A 16 -29.76 9.90 1.40
CA GLY A 16 -29.19 9.02 0.36
C GLY A 16 -29.33 7.54 0.64
N THR A 17 -28.94 6.69 -0.31
CA THR A 17 -29.07 5.24 -0.17
C THR A 17 -27.83 4.64 0.53
N ILE A 18 -28.04 3.89 1.61
CA ILE A 18 -26.95 3.13 2.25
C ILE A 18 -26.69 1.85 1.46
N ARG A 19 -25.44 1.65 1.03
CA ARG A 19 -25.00 0.39 0.43
C ARG A 19 -24.09 -0.34 1.41
N LEU A 20 -24.47 -1.55 1.78
CA LEU A 20 -23.54 -2.48 2.41
C LEU A 20 -22.65 -3.06 1.32
N ILE A 21 -21.35 -2.96 1.53
CA ILE A 21 -20.30 -3.60 0.71
C ILE A 21 -19.60 -4.65 1.56
N SER A 22 -19.05 -5.67 0.91
CA SER A 22 -18.15 -6.59 1.61
C SER A 22 -16.83 -5.89 1.93
N GLU A 23 -16.13 -6.33 2.97
CA GLU A 23 -14.77 -5.89 3.28
C GLU A 23 -13.81 -6.00 2.07
N PRO A 24 -13.78 -7.12 1.32
CA PRO A 24 -12.93 -7.19 0.13
C PRO A 24 -13.36 -6.24 -1.00
N GLU A 25 -14.66 -5.96 -1.16
CA GLU A 25 -15.14 -4.95 -2.10
C GLU A 25 -14.68 -3.54 -1.68
N ALA A 26 -14.70 -3.23 -0.37
CA ALA A 26 -14.19 -1.98 0.17
C ALA A 26 -12.69 -1.82 -0.08
N ALA A 27 -11.90 -2.86 0.19
CA ALA A 27 -10.47 -2.89 -0.04
C ALA A 27 -10.13 -2.73 -1.53
N ALA A 28 -10.85 -3.41 -2.42
CA ALA A 28 -10.65 -3.29 -3.85
C ALA A 28 -11.03 -1.90 -4.39
N MET A 29 -12.14 -1.30 -3.92
CA MET A 29 -12.48 0.07 -4.28
C MET A 29 -11.43 1.07 -3.82
N HIS A 30 -10.90 0.89 -2.61
CA HIS A 30 -9.81 1.73 -2.11
C HIS A 30 -8.54 1.56 -2.95
N ALA A 31 -8.12 0.33 -3.24
CA ALA A 31 -6.96 0.04 -4.09
C ALA A 31 -7.12 0.64 -5.50
N LEU A 32 -8.30 0.52 -6.09
CA LEU A 32 -8.61 1.13 -7.40
C LEU A 32 -8.53 2.66 -7.39
N ASN A 33 -8.89 3.31 -6.28
CA ASN A 33 -8.81 4.76 -6.18
C ASN A 33 -7.39 5.25 -5.86
N ALA A 34 -6.65 4.52 -5.02
CA ALA A 34 -5.30 4.88 -4.57
C ALA A 34 -4.22 4.62 -5.63
N SER A 35 -4.38 3.56 -6.44
CA SER A 35 -3.34 3.13 -7.40
C SER A 35 -3.28 3.97 -8.68
N ASN A 36 -4.02 5.10 -8.75
CA ASN A 36 -4.24 5.93 -9.96
C ASN A 36 -4.16 5.10 -11.27
N PRO A 37 -5.11 4.17 -11.49
CA PRO A 37 -4.98 3.14 -12.51
C PRO A 37 -5.26 3.74 -13.90
N HIS A 38 -4.23 4.37 -14.45
CA HIS A 38 -4.10 4.74 -15.85
C HIS A 38 -4.02 3.47 -16.70
N GLY A 39 -5.13 2.73 -16.82
CA GLY A 39 -5.17 1.56 -17.69
C GLY A 39 -6.30 0.59 -17.45
N LEU A 40 -6.91 0.57 -16.26
CA LEU A 40 -8.05 -0.32 -15.97
C LEU A 40 -9.37 0.30 -16.44
N GLU A 41 -10.15 -0.40 -17.25
CA GLU A 41 -11.42 0.06 -17.82
C GLU A 41 -12.61 -0.75 -17.31
N VAL A 42 -13.83 -0.25 -17.55
CA VAL A 42 -15.03 -1.04 -17.32
C VAL A 42 -14.96 -2.32 -18.14
N GLY A 43 -15.18 -3.46 -17.49
CA GLY A 43 -15.06 -4.80 -18.05
C GLY A 43 -13.75 -5.50 -17.69
N ASP A 44 -12.70 -4.77 -17.31
CA ASP A 44 -11.44 -5.36 -16.87
C ASP A 44 -11.62 -6.14 -15.57
N THR A 45 -10.81 -7.20 -15.43
CA THR A 45 -10.84 -8.10 -14.27
C THR A 45 -9.54 -7.96 -13.49
N VAL A 46 -9.65 -7.85 -12.17
CA VAL A 46 -8.54 -7.71 -11.23
C VAL A 46 -8.64 -8.76 -10.15
N VAL A 47 -7.49 -9.18 -9.62
CA VAL A 47 -7.42 -9.99 -8.40
C VAL A 47 -6.95 -9.07 -7.27
N LEU A 48 -7.67 -9.06 -6.15
CA LEU A 48 -7.17 -8.48 -4.90
C LEU A 48 -6.57 -9.62 -4.08
N CYS A 49 -5.32 -9.47 -3.67
CA CYS A 49 -4.60 -10.36 -2.78
C CYS A 49 -4.32 -9.61 -1.47
N ASP A 50 -5.11 -9.88 -0.44
CA ASP A 50 -4.85 -9.41 0.91
C ASP A 50 -3.85 -10.36 1.58
N ALA A 51 -2.57 -10.01 1.50
CA ALA A 51 -1.51 -10.75 2.14
C ALA A 51 -1.29 -10.18 3.54
N GLY A 52 -1.89 -10.83 4.54
CA GLY A 52 -1.85 -10.43 5.94
C GLY A 52 -0.74 -11.10 6.76
N GLY A 53 -0.89 -11.00 8.09
CA GLY A 53 0.00 -11.66 9.04
C GLY A 53 -0.25 -13.16 9.13
N GLY A 54 -1.51 -13.56 9.29
CA GLY A 54 -1.91 -14.96 9.47
C GLY A 54 -2.37 -15.63 8.18
N THR A 55 -3.21 -14.94 7.41
CA THR A 55 -3.82 -15.43 6.19
C THR A 55 -3.33 -14.67 4.98
N VAL A 56 -3.50 -15.29 3.83
CA VAL A 56 -3.53 -14.63 2.54
C VAL A 56 -4.88 -14.96 1.92
N ASP A 57 -5.65 -13.95 1.61
CA ASP A 57 -7.02 -14.07 1.10
C ASP A 57 -7.11 -13.38 -0.27
N LEU A 58 -7.71 -14.06 -1.24
CA LEU A 58 -7.82 -13.60 -2.61
C LEU A 58 -9.26 -13.48 -3.02
N ILE A 59 -9.52 -12.53 -3.91
CA ILE A 59 -10.83 -12.36 -4.53
C ILE A 59 -10.67 -11.77 -5.93
N THR A 60 -11.53 -12.18 -6.85
CA THR A 60 -11.51 -11.70 -8.23
C THR A 60 -12.72 -10.83 -8.52
N PHE A 61 -12.48 -9.63 -9.04
CA PHE A 61 -13.53 -8.68 -9.40
C PHE A 61 -13.41 -8.26 -10.85
N SER A 62 -14.54 -8.02 -11.52
CA SER A 62 -14.58 -7.17 -12.70
C SER A 62 -15.09 -5.77 -12.36
N ILE A 63 -14.56 -4.77 -13.06
CA ILE A 63 -14.99 -3.39 -12.94
C ILE A 63 -16.28 -3.23 -13.73
N ALA A 64 -17.42 -3.13 -13.06
CA ALA A 64 -18.72 -2.93 -13.70
C ALA A 64 -18.99 -1.46 -14.02
N GLU A 65 -18.59 -0.56 -13.12
CA GLU A 65 -18.73 0.89 -13.27
C GLU A 65 -17.53 1.56 -12.60
N ARG A 66 -17.06 2.70 -13.13
CA ARG A 66 -15.99 3.50 -12.50
C ARG A 66 -16.53 4.77 -11.81
N GLU A 67 -17.64 5.30 -12.31
CA GLU A 67 -18.11 6.65 -12.03
C GLU A 67 -19.62 6.66 -11.82
N PRO A 68 -20.15 7.50 -10.91
CA PRO A 68 -19.47 8.32 -9.89
C PRO A 68 -18.87 7.53 -8.72
N THR A 69 -19.15 6.22 -8.60
CA THR A 69 -18.56 5.37 -7.57
C THR A 69 -18.23 4.02 -8.20
N PRO A 70 -17.02 3.48 -7.97
CA PRO A 70 -16.65 2.18 -8.51
C PRO A 70 -17.66 1.10 -8.11
N ARG A 71 -18.10 0.30 -9.07
CA ARG A 71 -18.86 -0.92 -8.82
C ARG A 71 -18.05 -2.11 -9.27
N LEU A 72 -17.88 -3.04 -8.36
CA LEU A 72 -17.15 -4.27 -8.58
C LEU A 72 -18.14 -5.42 -8.59
N LYS A 73 -17.90 -6.36 -9.49
CA LYS A 73 -18.66 -7.60 -9.56
C LYS A 73 -17.70 -8.74 -9.28
N GLU A 74 -17.98 -9.53 -8.24
CA GLU A 74 -17.22 -10.75 -7.97
C GLU A 74 -17.37 -11.72 -9.15
N GLU A 75 -16.24 -12.18 -9.71
CA GLU A 75 -16.21 -13.05 -10.89
C GLU A 75 -15.85 -14.50 -10.54
N ALA A 76 -15.17 -14.71 -9.42
CA ALA A 76 -14.81 -16.01 -8.89
C ALA A 76 -14.84 -15.98 -7.37
N SER A 77 -15.26 -17.08 -6.76
CA SER A 77 -15.14 -17.27 -5.32
C SER A 77 -13.70 -17.06 -4.90
N GLY A 78 -13.52 -16.35 -3.79
CA GLY A 78 -12.20 -16.15 -3.21
C GLY A 78 -11.55 -17.45 -2.74
N ASP A 79 -10.23 -17.48 -2.81
CA ASP A 79 -9.38 -18.54 -2.27
C ASP A 79 -8.52 -17.96 -1.13
N GLY A 80 -7.98 -18.82 -0.27
CA GLY A 80 -7.12 -18.35 0.81
C GLY A 80 -6.44 -19.47 1.57
N SER A 81 -5.30 -19.16 2.18
CA SER A 81 -4.55 -20.10 3.01
C SER A 81 -3.91 -19.40 4.21
N LEU A 82 -3.52 -20.22 5.19
CA LEU A 82 -2.73 -19.80 6.34
C LEU A 82 -1.24 -19.72 5.93
N CYS A 83 -0.91 -18.71 5.12
CA CYS A 83 0.45 -18.50 4.60
C CYS A 83 0.93 -17.04 4.70
N GLY A 84 0.41 -16.29 5.68
CA GLY A 84 0.83 -14.90 5.91
C GLY A 84 2.24 -14.74 6.50
N SER A 85 2.69 -13.49 6.68
CA SER A 85 4.06 -13.19 7.12
C SER A 85 4.46 -13.76 8.50
N THR A 86 3.51 -14.14 9.36
CA THR A 86 3.81 -14.80 10.65
C THR A 86 4.44 -16.18 10.47
N PHE A 87 4.22 -16.84 9.32
CA PHE A 87 4.87 -18.10 9.00
C PHE A 87 6.36 -17.92 8.71
N LEU A 88 6.77 -16.75 8.21
CA LEU A 88 8.19 -16.39 8.11
C LEU A 88 8.83 -16.31 9.49
N ASN A 89 8.15 -15.72 10.48
CA ASN A 89 8.64 -15.67 11.86
C ASN A 89 8.86 -17.08 12.42
N ARG A 90 7.89 -17.98 12.25
CA ARG A 90 8.00 -19.38 12.71
C ARG A 90 9.17 -20.12 12.03
N ARG A 91 9.40 -19.86 10.74
CA ARG A 91 10.54 -20.45 10.01
C ARG A 91 11.87 -19.87 10.50
N PHE A 92 11.92 -18.58 10.77
CA PHE A 92 13.12 -17.92 11.29
C PHE A 92 13.46 -18.36 12.71
N GLU A 93 12.46 -18.50 13.59
CA GLU A 93 12.61 -19.05 14.94
C GLU A 93 13.21 -20.47 14.88
N LYS A 94 12.63 -21.37 14.08
CA LYS A 94 13.16 -22.72 13.87
C LYS A 94 14.58 -22.73 13.31
N PHE A 95 14.88 -21.79 12.41
CA PHE A 95 16.23 -21.63 11.87
C PHE A 95 17.23 -21.27 12.97
N LEU A 96 16.88 -20.33 13.85
CA LEU A 96 17.73 -19.98 15.01
C LEU A 96 17.86 -21.16 15.97
N GLU A 97 16.76 -21.83 16.33
CA GLU A 97 16.78 -23.02 17.20
C GLU A 97 17.70 -24.10 16.64
N SER A 98 17.59 -24.41 15.35
CA SER A 98 18.42 -25.43 14.70
C SER A 98 19.92 -25.10 14.74
N ARG A 99 20.26 -23.81 14.70
CA ARG A 99 21.65 -23.33 14.62
C ARG A 99 22.26 -23.08 16.00
N LEU A 100 21.47 -22.62 16.96
CA LEU A 100 21.95 -22.05 18.21
C LEU A 100 21.48 -22.80 19.47
N SER A 101 20.48 -23.69 19.41
CA SER A 101 19.91 -24.32 20.62
C SER A 101 20.89 -25.12 21.46
N SER A 102 21.96 -25.64 20.87
CA SER A 102 23.01 -26.38 21.56
C SER A 102 24.16 -25.50 22.07
N MET A 103 24.13 -24.19 21.77
CA MET A 103 25.20 -23.27 22.14
C MET A 103 25.06 -22.78 23.58
N PRO A 104 26.16 -22.73 24.35
CA PRO A 104 26.17 -22.08 25.65
C PRO A 104 25.69 -20.63 25.55
N GLY A 105 24.75 -20.25 26.41
CA GLY A 105 24.18 -18.90 26.44
C GLY A 105 23.01 -18.68 25.46
N TRP A 106 22.58 -19.71 24.72
CA TRP A 106 21.28 -19.68 24.07
C TRP A 106 20.17 -19.64 25.11
N GLY A 107 19.27 -18.69 24.98
CA GLY A 107 18.23 -18.40 25.95
C GLY A 107 17.08 -17.63 25.34
N ARG A 108 15.99 -17.51 26.10
CA ARG A 108 14.76 -16.84 25.65
C ARG A 108 14.99 -15.36 25.34
N ASP A 109 15.81 -14.68 26.13
CA ASP A 109 16.24 -13.30 25.91
C ASP A 109 16.96 -13.10 24.57
N THR A 110 17.90 -14.00 24.23
CA THR A 110 18.62 -13.98 22.96
C THR A 110 17.67 -14.26 21.79
N LEU A 111 16.76 -15.23 21.94
CA LEU A 111 15.75 -15.51 20.93
C LEU A 111 14.80 -14.32 20.72
N ASP A 112 14.30 -13.72 21.80
CA ASP A 112 13.36 -12.60 21.75
C ASP A 112 13.98 -11.38 21.03
N GLU A 113 15.25 -11.05 21.31
CA GLU A 113 15.95 -9.95 20.62
C GLU A 113 16.17 -10.25 19.12
N ALA A 114 16.57 -11.48 18.80
CA ALA A 114 16.74 -11.92 17.42
C ALA A 114 15.42 -11.85 16.63
N MET A 115 14.33 -12.36 17.22
CA MET A 115 12.99 -12.36 16.64
C MET A 115 12.45 -10.93 16.50
N GLN A 116 12.67 -10.07 17.50
CA GLN A 116 12.28 -8.66 17.41
C GLN A 116 12.99 -7.96 16.26
N ARG A 117 14.30 -8.17 16.09
CA ARG A 117 15.07 -7.57 14.98
C ARG A 117 14.58 -8.09 13.62
N PHE A 118 14.24 -9.37 13.54
CA PHE A 118 13.68 -9.94 12.33
C PHE A 118 12.32 -9.33 11.98
N GLU A 119 11.38 -9.30 12.92
CA GLU A 119 10.01 -8.79 12.72
C GLU A 119 9.98 -7.30 12.33
N THR A 120 10.77 -6.49 13.03
CA THR A 120 10.68 -5.03 12.94
C THR A 120 11.48 -4.44 11.79
N VAL A 121 12.52 -5.13 11.33
CA VAL A 121 13.43 -4.58 10.31
C VAL A 121 13.64 -5.59 9.18
N ILE A 122 14.32 -6.71 9.45
CA ILE A 122 14.88 -7.54 8.39
C ILE A 122 13.80 -8.13 7.50
N LYS A 123 12.72 -8.67 8.08
CA LYS A 123 11.60 -9.25 7.34
C LYS A 123 10.92 -8.21 6.44
N ARG A 124 10.85 -6.97 6.90
CA ARG A 124 10.15 -5.87 6.22
C ARG A 124 10.96 -5.28 5.08
N THR A 125 12.29 -5.18 5.24
CA THR A 125 13.17 -4.53 4.27
C THR A 125 13.83 -5.51 3.29
N PHE A 126 13.77 -6.82 3.54
CA PHE A 126 14.38 -7.81 2.65
C PHE A 126 13.70 -7.83 1.28
N CYS A 127 14.50 -7.68 0.22
CA CYS A 127 14.06 -7.59 -1.17
C CYS A 127 14.46 -8.80 -2.04
N GLY A 128 15.00 -9.86 -1.41
CA GLY A 128 15.47 -11.05 -2.10
C GLY A 128 16.92 -10.98 -2.61
N ASP A 129 17.67 -9.94 -2.23
CA ASP A 129 19.08 -9.81 -2.63
C ASP A 129 19.97 -10.81 -1.86
N VAL A 130 20.46 -11.81 -2.56
CA VAL A 130 21.34 -12.86 -2.01
C VAL A 130 22.73 -12.35 -1.61
N THR A 131 23.13 -11.17 -2.07
CA THR A 131 24.41 -10.54 -1.75
C THR A 131 24.38 -9.77 -0.43
N GLN A 132 23.17 -9.49 0.08
CA GLN A 132 22.96 -8.75 1.32
C GLN A 132 22.76 -9.70 2.49
N ASP A 133 23.72 -9.67 3.42
CA ASP A 133 23.65 -10.45 4.64
C ASP A 133 22.99 -9.66 5.77
N SER A 134 22.26 -10.39 6.61
CA SER A 134 21.54 -9.86 7.74
C SER A 134 22.29 -10.13 9.05
N MET A 135 22.45 -9.09 9.87
CA MET A 135 23.08 -9.22 11.19
C MET A 135 22.01 -9.30 12.28
N ILE A 136 21.91 -10.46 12.93
CA ILE A 136 20.92 -10.76 13.96
C ILE A 136 21.57 -10.66 15.34
N PRO A 137 21.07 -9.85 16.27
CA PRO A 137 21.60 -9.80 17.64
C PRO A 137 21.39 -11.15 18.33
N VAL A 138 22.47 -11.65 18.93
CA VAL A 138 22.50 -12.88 19.73
C VAL A 138 23.42 -12.69 20.94
N PRO A 139 23.10 -11.75 21.86
CA PRO A 139 24.03 -11.30 22.89
C PRO A 139 24.48 -12.40 23.86
N GLY A 140 23.68 -13.45 24.04
CA GLY A 140 24.03 -14.60 24.88
C GLY A 140 25.04 -15.55 24.25
N ILE A 141 25.29 -15.47 22.93
CA ILE A 141 26.15 -16.40 22.21
C ILE A 141 27.57 -15.83 22.08
N ALA A 142 28.56 -16.62 22.51
CA ALA A 142 29.97 -16.28 22.35
C ALA A 142 30.40 -16.28 20.88
N ASP A 143 31.49 -15.56 20.58
CA ASP A 143 32.04 -15.49 19.22
C ASP A 143 32.49 -16.87 18.74
N ASP A 144 31.96 -17.30 17.59
CA ASP A 144 32.28 -18.56 16.95
C ASP A 144 32.15 -18.40 15.43
N SER A 145 33.29 -18.53 14.74
CA SER A 145 33.37 -18.36 13.29
C SER A 145 32.67 -19.48 12.50
N ALA A 146 32.56 -20.69 13.06
CA ALA A 146 31.95 -21.84 12.39
C ALA A 146 30.43 -21.67 12.24
N ILE A 147 29.79 -21.00 13.20
CA ILE A 147 28.37 -20.64 13.15
C ILE A 147 28.12 -19.18 12.77
N HIS A 148 29.19 -18.47 12.38
CA HIS A 148 29.15 -17.07 11.94
C HIS A 148 28.62 -16.07 12.98
N VAL A 149 28.96 -16.29 14.25
CA VAL A 149 28.69 -15.35 15.34
C VAL A 149 29.94 -14.54 15.64
N HIS A 150 29.82 -13.22 15.62
CA HIS A 150 30.90 -12.31 15.98
C HIS A 150 30.35 -11.03 16.60
N ARG A 151 30.91 -10.61 17.75
CA ARG A 151 30.47 -9.48 18.58
C ARG A 151 28.98 -9.55 18.93
N GLY A 152 28.53 -10.73 19.37
CA GLY A 152 27.15 -10.97 19.78
C GLY A 152 26.14 -10.81 18.64
N ARG A 153 26.57 -11.04 17.39
CA ARG A 153 25.70 -10.98 16.21
C ARG A 153 25.93 -12.18 15.30
N LEU A 154 24.84 -12.85 14.93
CA LEU A 154 24.80 -13.92 13.94
C LEU A 154 24.68 -13.28 12.55
N ARG A 155 25.60 -13.65 11.66
CA ARG A 155 25.48 -13.35 10.23
C ARG A 155 24.59 -14.41 9.57
N VAL A 156 23.44 -13.98 9.07
CA VAL A 156 22.54 -14.79 8.24
C VAL A 156 22.75 -14.37 6.80
N ARG A 157 23.13 -15.32 5.94
CA ARG A 157 23.46 -15.01 4.54
C ARG A 157 22.21 -14.65 3.74
N GLY A 158 22.35 -13.82 2.70
CA GLY A 158 21.24 -13.49 1.81
C GLY A 158 20.55 -14.73 1.21
N GLN A 159 21.33 -15.77 0.85
CA GLN A 159 20.76 -17.04 0.39
C GLN A 159 19.92 -17.75 1.47
N GLU A 160 20.34 -17.70 2.73
CA GLU A 160 19.60 -18.31 3.84
C GLU A 160 18.28 -17.55 4.08
N MET A 161 18.29 -16.23 3.90
CA MET A 161 17.09 -15.39 3.92
C MET A 161 16.14 -15.72 2.76
N VAL A 162 16.66 -15.94 1.55
CA VAL A 162 15.86 -16.42 0.42
C VAL A 162 15.20 -17.76 0.74
N ASP A 163 15.95 -18.73 1.26
CA ASP A 163 15.45 -20.08 1.58
C ASP A 163 14.39 -20.07 2.71
N LEU A 164 14.47 -19.09 3.62
CA LEU A 164 13.45 -18.85 4.63
C LEU A 164 12.14 -18.36 4.03
N PHE A 165 12.20 -17.44 3.07
CA PHE A 165 11.02 -16.83 2.45
C PHE A 165 10.36 -17.73 1.41
N LYS A 166 11.18 -18.42 0.60
CA LYS A 166 10.75 -19.11 -0.62
C LYS A 166 9.52 -20.00 -0.45
N PRO A 167 9.40 -20.88 0.57
CA PRO A 167 8.21 -21.73 0.68
C PRO A 167 6.91 -20.96 0.91
N ILE A 168 6.98 -19.80 1.59
CA ILE A 168 5.81 -18.95 1.80
C ILE A 168 5.48 -18.21 0.51
N LEU A 169 6.48 -17.68 -0.20
CA LEU A 169 6.28 -17.02 -1.49
C LEU A 169 5.69 -17.97 -2.54
N GLU A 170 6.15 -19.22 -2.57
CA GLU A 170 5.62 -20.27 -3.45
C GLU A 170 4.15 -20.58 -3.13
N GLU A 171 3.75 -20.60 -1.86
CA GLU A 171 2.36 -20.82 -1.45
C GLU A 171 1.46 -19.63 -1.86
N VAL A 172 1.91 -18.39 -1.64
CA VAL A 172 1.15 -17.21 -2.10
C VAL A 172 1.01 -17.20 -3.62
N HIS A 173 2.11 -17.46 -4.34
CA HIS A 173 2.08 -17.53 -5.79
C HIS A 173 1.13 -18.62 -6.29
N TYR A 174 1.12 -19.80 -5.66
CA TYR A 174 0.20 -20.87 -6.00
C TYR A 174 -1.26 -20.43 -5.87
N LEU A 175 -1.62 -19.74 -4.77
CA LEU A 175 -2.98 -19.23 -4.59
C LEU A 175 -3.35 -18.17 -5.64
N VAL A 176 -2.44 -17.24 -5.95
CA VAL A 176 -2.64 -16.23 -7.00
C VAL A 176 -2.85 -16.89 -8.37
N ASP A 177 -1.97 -17.82 -8.76
CA ASP A 177 -2.07 -18.54 -10.04
C ASP A 177 -3.37 -19.36 -10.13
N ASN A 178 -3.77 -20.02 -9.04
CA ASN A 178 -5.04 -20.74 -8.97
C ASN A 178 -6.26 -19.81 -9.13
N GLN A 179 -6.25 -18.65 -8.45
CA GLN A 179 -7.30 -17.64 -8.55
C GLN A 179 -7.40 -17.08 -9.98
N VAL A 180 -6.26 -16.77 -10.62
CA VAL A 180 -6.18 -16.28 -12.00
C VAL A 180 -6.72 -17.33 -12.98
N ARG A 181 -6.35 -18.60 -12.82
CA ARG A 181 -6.83 -19.71 -13.68
C ARG A 181 -8.31 -20.02 -13.51
N THR A 182 -8.85 -19.83 -12.30
CA THR A 182 -10.27 -20.05 -12.00
C THR A 182 -11.14 -18.93 -12.55
N SER A 183 -10.57 -17.74 -12.78
CA SER A 183 -11.27 -16.64 -13.43
C SER A 183 -11.70 -17.00 -14.85
N LYS A 184 -12.97 -16.76 -15.16
CA LYS A 184 -13.53 -16.95 -16.52
C LYS A 184 -13.11 -15.86 -17.50
N LYS A 185 -12.53 -14.77 -16.98
CA LYS A 185 -12.08 -13.60 -17.74
C LYS A 185 -10.58 -13.42 -17.54
N ARG A 186 -9.92 -12.83 -18.53
CA ARG A 186 -8.50 -12.46 -18.43
C ARG A 186 -8.32 -11.45 -17.29
N VAL A 187 -7.47 -11.81 -16.32
CA VAL A 187 -7.06 -10.91 -15.25
C VAL A 187 -6.00 -9.96 -15.80
N LYS A 188 -6.21 -8.65 -15.61
CA LYS A 188 -5.33 -7.58 -16.10
C LYS A 188 -4.40 -7.02 -15.04
N ALA A 189 -4.81 -7.07 -13.77
CA ALA A 189 -3.99 -6.62 -12.67
C ALA A 189 -4.20 -7.43 -11.39
N LEU A 190 -3.15 -7.49 -10.58
CA LEU A 190 -3.15 -7.98 -9.21
C LEU A 190 -2.96 -6.79 -8.26
N PHE A 191 -3.93 -6.53 -7.39
CA PHE A 191 -3.76 -5.62 -6.27
C PHE A 191 -3.23 -6.38 -5.06
N LEU A 192 -2.01 -6.06 -4.65
CA LEU A 192 -1.39 -6.62 -3.47
C LEU A 192 -1.58 -5.67 -2.29
N VAL A 193 -2.37 -6.10 -1.30
CA VAL A 193 -2.68 -5.32 -0.09
C VAL A 193 -2.30 -6.11 1.16
N GLY A 194 -2.47 -5.50 2.34
CA GLY A 194 -2.18 -6.14 3.62
C GLY A 194 -0.74 -5.96 4.10
N GLY A 195 -0.49 -6.39 5.33
CA GLY A 195 0.79 -6.23 6.02
C GLY A 195 1.97 -6.94 5.34
N PHE A 196 1.73 -8.14 4.80
CA PHE A 196 2.71 -8.90 4.04
C PHE A 196 2.76 -8.47 2.58
N GLY A 197 1.67 -7.94 2.04
CA GLY A 197 1.62 -7.37 0.69
C GLY A 197 2.61 -6.22 0.46
N GLN A 198 3.06 -5.57 1.53
CA GLN A 198 4.14 -4.58 1.52
C GLN A 198 5.53 -5.15 1.28
N SER A 199 5.74 -6.46 1.49
CA SER A 199 7.07 -7.04 1.42
C SER A 199 7.67 -6.81 0.03
N PRO A 200 8.82 -6.11 -0.09
CA PRO A 200 9.45 -5.87 -1.37
C PRO A 200 9.79 -7.19 -2.09
N TYR A 201 10.18 -8.21 -1.32
CA TYR A 201 10.47 -9.51 -1.88
C TYR A 201 9.22 -10.24 -2.38
N LEU A 202 8.10 -10.20 -1.65
CA LEU A 202 6.84 -10.80 -2.14
C LEU A 202 6.38 -10.12 -3.42
N ARG A 203 6.37 -8.78 -3.46
CA ARG A 203 5.97 -8.02 -4.64
C ARG A 203 6.82 -8.38 -5.84
N ARG A 204 8.15 -8.31 -5.70
CA ARG A 204 9.08 -8.67 -6.77
C ARG A 204 8.90 -10.12 -7.23
N TYR A 205 8.79 -11.05 -6.30
CA TYR A 205 8.60 -12.47 -6.61
C TYR A 205 7.33 -12.72 -7.43
N LEU A 206 6.22 -12.08 -7.06
CA LEU A 206 4.98 -12.17 -7.82
C LEU A 206 5.12 -11.47 -9.19
N CYS A 207 5.69 -10.27 -9.28
CA CYS A 207 5.94 -9.61 -10.56
C CYS A 207 6.76 -10.48 -11.52
N ASP A 208 7.80 -11.16 -11.01
CA ASP A 208 8.69 -12.00 -11.81
C ASP A 208 8.01 -13.33 -12.23
N ALA A 209 7.09 -13.85 -11.40
CA ALA A 209 6.42 -15.13 -11.63
C ALA A 209 5.14 -15.02 -12.48
N LEU A 210 4.49 -13.86 -12.48
CA LEU A 210 3.23 -13.63 -13.17
C LEU A 210 3.41 -13.29 -14.65
N PRO A 211 2.38 -13.48 -15.49
CA PRO A 211 2.43 -13.11 -16.89
C PRO A 211 2.79 -11.64 -17.09
N GLN A 212 3.66 -11.32 -18.06
CA GLN A 212 4.15 -9.94 -18.29
C GLN A 212 3.06 -8.94 -18.68
N ASP A 213 1.90 -9.43 -19.11
CA ASP A 213 0.72 -8.62 -19.43
C ASP A 213 -0.18 -8.34 -18.22
N MET A 214 0.15 -8.88 -17.05
CA MET A 214 -0.54 -8.62 -15.80
C MET A 214 0.30 -7.70 -14.91
N GLU A 215 -0.28 -6.58 -14.51
CA GLU A 215 0.40 -5.61 -13.64
C GLU A 215 0.16 -5.95 -12.17
N ALA A 216 1.21 -6.11 -11.37
CA ALA A 216 1.09 -6.23 -9.92
C ALA A 216 1.23 -4.85 -9.28
N LEU A 217 0.11 -4.33 -8.80
CA LEU A 217 -0.04 -3.02 -8.20
C LEU A 217 -0.09 -3.16 -6.68
N ALA A 218 0.84 -2.50 -5.98
CA ALA A 218 0.71 -2.26 -4.55
C ALA A 218 0.24 -0.80 -4.39
N PRO A 219 -0.97 -0.55 -3.87
CA PRO A 219 -1.41 0.82 -3.63
C PRO A 219 -0.41 1.49 -2.68
N VAL A 220 0.32 2.50 -3.16
CA VAL A 220 1.29 3.25 -2.36
C VAL A 220 0.63 4.55 -1.92
N ASP A 221 0.47 4.76 -0.61
CA ASP A 221 0.08 6.06 -0.05
C ASP A 221 1.31 6.99 0.11
N GLY A 222 2.22 7.04 -0.88
CA GLY A 222 3.48 7.78 -0.79
C GLY A 222 3.91 8.41 -2.11
N TRP A 223 4.21 9.71 -2.11
CA TRP A 223 4.56 10.51 -3.31
C TRP A 223 6.04 10.39 -3.71
N THR A 224 6.94 10.47 -2.74
CA THR A 224 8.40 10.49 -2.91
C THR A 224 9.09 9.98 -1.65
N ALA A 225 10.18 9.23 -1.78
CA ALA A 225 11.00 8.72 -0.69
C ALA A 225 12.39 9.37 -0.66
N VAL A 226 13.04 9.34 0.51
CA VAL A 226 14.43 9.78 0.66
C VAL A 226 15.33 8.84 -0.15
N GLY A 227 15.97 9.38 -1.19
CA GLY A 227 16.84 8.63 -2.10
C GLY A 227 16.33 8.54 -3.54
N ASP A 228 15.11 8.99 -3.81
CA ASP A 228 14.61 9.13 -5.18
C ASP A 228 15.44 10.18 -5.94
N GLU A 229 15.73 9.93 -7.22
CA GLU A 229 16.35 10.93 -8.10
C GLU A 229 15.34 12.03 -8.42
N ILE A 230 15.37 13.11 -7.65
CA ILE A 230 14.55 14.30 -7.89
C ILE A 230 15.41 15.36 -8.59
N ARG A 231 14.90 15.91 -9.68
CA ARG A 231 15.52 17.04 -10.37
C ARG A 231 15.10 18.34 -9.69
N GLU A 232 16.09 19.09 -9.22
CA GLU A 232 15.85 20.36 -8.55
C GLU A 232 15.11 21.34 -9.48
N ALA A 233 14.11 22.03 -8.95
CA ALA A 233 13.25 22.98 -9.67
C ALA A 233 12.40 22.38 -10.83
N GLU A 234 12.37 21.06 -11.00
CA GLU A 234 11.41 20.39 -11.90
C GLU A 234 10.23 19.81 -11.09
N PRO A 235 8.97 20.09 -11.47
CA PRO A 235 7.81 19.60 -10.72
C PRO A 235 7.59 18.11 -10.96
N ILE A 236 7.28 17.38 -9.88
CA ILE A 236 6.65 16.07 -9.96
C ILE A 236 5.14 16.30 -10.05
N GLU A 237 4.53 15.84 -11.14
CA GLU A 237 3.12 16.05 -11.45
C GLU A 237 2.28 14.84 -11.05
N THR A 238 1.17 15.06 -10.35
CA THR A 238 0.23 14.01 -9.96
C THR A 238 -1.20 14.44 -10.25
N SER A 239 -2.05 13.54 -10.74
CA SER A 239 -3.44 13.84 -11.08
C SER A 239 -4.41 13.33 -10.01
N TRP A 240 -5.43 14.13 -9.71
CA TRP A 240 -6.38 13.92 -8.63
C TRP A 240 -7.80 14.22 -9.09
N GLN A 241 -8.78 13.65 -8.40
CA GLN A 241 -10.19 13.94 -8.64
C GLN A 241 -10.91 14.29 -7.34
N ASN A 242 -11.83 15.25 -7.40
CA ASN A 242 -12.70 15.63 -6.30
C ASN A 242 -14.15 15.70 -6.76
N TYR A 243 -15.06 15.29 -5.88
CA TYR A 243 -16.49 15.27 -6.13
C TYR A 243 -17.21 16.02 -5.01
N ARG A 244 -18.14 16.91 -5.38
CA ARG A 244 -18.98 17.62 -4.41
C ARG A 244 -20.38 17.80 -4.97
N LEU A 245 -21.37 17.53 -4.13
CA LEU A 245 -22.77 17.84 -4.42
C LEU A 245 -22.94 19.31 -4.78
N CYS A 246 -23.58 19.60 -5.91
CA CYS A 246 -23.85 20.98 -6.33
C CYS A 246 -24.73 21.72 -5.31
N SER A 247 -25.59 20.98 -4.58
CA SER A 247 -26.44 21.52 -3.50
C SER A 247 -25.64 22.04 -2.30
N TYR A 248 -24.40 21.60 -2.10
CA TYR A 248 -23.51 22.09 -1.04
C TYR A 248 -22.75 23.36 -1.43
N GLY A 249 -23.08 23.96 -2.57
CA GLY A 249 -22.38 25.13 -3.10
C GLY A 249 -21.12 24.74 -3.88
N ASN A 250 -20.38 25.76 -4.30
CA ASN A 250 -19.22 25.58 -5.19
C ASN A 250 -17.99 25.15 -4.39
N PHE A 251 -16.94 24.76 -5.09
CA PHE A 251 -15.62 24.70 -4.47
C PHE A 251 -15.05 26.11 -4.37
N ASP A 252 -15.12 26.67 -3.17
CA ASP A 252 -14.41 27.92 -2.85
C ASP A 252 -12.90 27.63 -2.64
N SER A 253 -12.54 26.38 -2.33
CA SER A 253 -11.16 25.87 -2.27
C SER A 253 -11.11 24.34 -2.42
N ILE A 254 -9.95 23.81 -2.82
CA ILE A 254 -9.62 22.38 -2.69
C ILE A 254 -8.57 22.25 -1.60
N ARG A 255 -8.91 21.56 -0.52
CA ARG A 255 -8.01 21.33 0.62
C ARG A 255 -7.33 19.97 0.51
N VAL A 256 -6.01 19.96 0.41
CA VAL A 256 -5.17 18.76 0.44
C VAL A 256 -4.24 18.84 1.64
N ASN A 257 -4.26 17.81 2.50
CA ASN A 257 -3.28 17.68 3.58
C ASN A 257 -2.08 16.90 3.05
N LEU A 258 -0.90 17.49 3.17
CA LEU A 258 0.37 16.88 2.81
C LEU A 258 1.03 16.40 4.11
N TYR A 259 1.65 15.23 4.05
CA TYR A 259 2.21 14.58 5.22
C TYR A 259 3.66 14.21 4.96
N GLU A 260 4.45 14.24 6.02
CA GLU A 260 5.84 13.84 6.02
C GLU A 260 6.03 12.73 7.05
N LEU A 261 7.03 11.91 6.77
CA LEU A 261 7.50 10.91 7.69
C LEU A 261 9.01 10.91 7.64
N HIS A 262 9.63 11.23 8.77
CA HIS A 262 11.07 11.05 8.92
C HIS A 262 11.34 9.60 9.30
N THR A 263 11.89 8.85 8.36
CA THR A 263 12.45 7.54 8.63
C THR A 263 13.96 7.54 8.40
N PRO A 264 14.71 6.64 9.04
CA PRO A 264 16.03 6.28 8.56
C PRO A 264 15.95 5.87 7.09
N VAL A 265 16.98 6.24 6.31
CA VAL A 265 17.08 5.90 4.88
C VAL A 265 16.79 4.42 4.68
N ALA A 266 15.85 4.09 3.77
CA ALA A 266 15.33 2.77 3.41
C ALA A 266 14.18 2.15 4.24
N GLU A 267 13.52 2.86 5.16
CA GLU A 267 12.23 2.42 5.73
C GLU A 267 11.07 2.93 4.86
N GLU A 268 10.18 2.01 4.42
CA GLU A 268 8.98 2.37 3.65
C GLU A 268 7.96 3.15 4.50
N PRO A 269 7.21 4.11 3.90
CA PRO A 269 6.17 4.83 4.62
C PRO A 269 5.04 3.89 5.10
N PRO A 270 4.41 4.15 6.26
CA PRO A 270 3.35 3.32 6.80
C PRO A 270 2.07 3.54 5.98
N LEU A 271 1.34 2.46 5.73
CA LEU A 271 0.04 2.53 5.04
C LEU A 271 -1.10 3.16 5.85
N TYR A 272 -0.86 3.45 7.13
CA TYR A 272 -1.83 4.15 7.95
C TYR A 272 -1.12 5.26 8.71
N PHE A 273 -1.84 6.37 8.95
CA PHE A 273 -1.39 7.42 9.85
C PHE A 273 -1.09 6.85 11.24
N ASP A 274 0.20 6.66 11.52
CA ASP A 274 0.68 6.39 12.86
C ASP A 274 1.18 7.70 13.50
N ARG A 275 1.63 7.62 14.76
CA ARG A 275 2.10 8.79 15.51
C ARG A 275 3.37 9.42 14.94
N ARG A 276 4.05 8.76 14.00
CA ARG A 276 5.29 9.23 13.36
C ARG A 276 5.00 10.08 12.13
N VAL A 277 3.87 9.83 11.45
CA VAL A 277 3.44 10.64 10.32
C VAL A 277 3.00 12.01 10.83
N LYS A 278 3.69 13.06 10.38
CA LYS A 278 3.39 14.44 10.72
C LYS A 278 2.73 15.12 9.55
N LYS A 279 1.83 16.06 9.84
CA LYS A 279 1.29 16.95 8.82
C LYS A 279 2.41 17.90 8.39
N HIS A 280 2.81 17.79 7.14
CA HIS A 280 3.84 18.60 6.52
C HIS A 280 3.28 19.96 6.09
N ALA A 281 2.14 19.95 5.38
CA ALA A 281 1.48 21.16 4.93
C ALA A 281 -0.01 20.98 4.66
N VAL A 282 -0.71 22.10 4.50
CA VAL A 282 -2.08 22.14 3.99
C VAL A 282 -2.07 23.00 2.74
N LEU A 283 -2.27 22.38 1.59
CA LEU A 283 -2.52 23.07 0.33
C LEU A 283 -4.02 23.40 0.28
N ASN A 284 -4.37 24.68 0.28
CA ASN A 284 -5.77 25.11 0.23
C ASN A 284 -5.95 26.37 -0.64
N PRO A 285 -5.64 26.28 -1.95
CA PRO A 285 -5.80 27.38 -2.88
C PRO A 285 -7.26 27.82 -2.98
N ASN A 286 -7.45 29.14 -3.14
CA ASN A 286 -8.75 29.71 -3.45
C ASN A 286 -9.08 29.42 -4.92
N LEU A 287 -10.27 28.87 -5.17
CA LEU A 287 -10.75 28.53 -6.49
C LEU A 287 -11.79 29.51 -7.04
N ASP A 288 -12.01 30.65 -6.39
CA ASP A 288 -12.89 31.74 -6.86
C ASP A 288 -12.56 32.21 -8.28
N ALA A 289 -11.32 32.02 -8.72
CA ALA A 289 -10.86 32.34 -10.07
C ALA A 289 -11.29 31.32 -11.14
N ILE A 290 -11.80 30.15 -10.75
CA ILE A 290 -12.36 29.15 -11.66
C ILE A 290 -13.81 29.54 -11.96
N GLU A 291 -14.10 29.89 -13.21
CA GLU A 291 -15.47 30.13 -13.65
C GLU A 291 -16.32 28.87 -13.46
N LYS A 292 -17.42 28.98 -12.72
CA LYS A 292 -18.30 27.84 -12.38
C LYS A 292 -18.79 27.05 -13.60
N ALA A 293 -19.01 27.72 -14.73
CA ALA A 293 -19.44 27.09 -15.98
C ALA A 293 -18.39 26.11 -16.55
N ARG A 294 -17.15 26.20 -16.08
CA ARG A 294 -16.02 25.34 -16.48
C ARG A 294 -15.81 24.17 -15.54
N MET A 295 -16.59 24.08 -14.46
CA MET A 295 -16.58 22.91 -13.58
C MET A 295 -17.53 21.85 -14.16
N PRO A 296 -17.03 20.67 -14.55
CA PRO A 296 -17.88 19.60 -15.04
C PRO A 296 -18.92 19.21 -14.00
N VAL A 297 -20.19 19.13 -14.41
CA VAL A 297 -21.28 18.60 -13.58
C VAL A 297 -21.67 17.23 -14.12
N ARG A 298 -21.78 16.25 -13.24
CA ARG A 298 -22.24 14.89 -13.57
C ARG A 298 -23.46 14.54 -12.72
N LEU A 299 -24.41 13.84 -13.33
CA LEU A 299 -25.57 13.31 -12.62
C LEU A 299 -25.16 12.02 -11.90
N GLY A 300 -25.32 12.01 -10.58
CA GLY A 300 -25.08 10.84 -9.73
C GLY A 300 -26.21 9.81 -9.80
N TYR A 301 -25.94 8.59 -9.34
CA TYR A 301 -26.93 7.50 -9.27
C TYR A 301 -28.08 7.76 -8.28
N ASP A 302 -27.90 8.74 -7.39
CA ASP A 302 -28.90 9.28 -6.48
C ASP A 302 -29.78 10.36 -7.12
N ASN A 303 -29.65 10.58 -8.44
CA ASN A 303 -30.26 11.67 -9.21
C ASN A 303 -29.88 13.07 -8.72
N GLN A 304 -28.75 13.22 -8.02
CA GLN A 304 -28.22 14.53 -7.62
C GLN A 304 -27.08 14.97 -8.56
N GLU A 305 -26.89 16.27 -8.70
CA GLU A 305 -25.81 16.83 -9.50
C GLU A 305 -24.54 16.97 -8.65
N TYR A 306 -23.42 16.49 -9.20
CA TYR A 306 -22.09 16.57 -8.59
C TYR A 306 -21.15 17.35 -9.49
N TYR A 307 -20.43 18.30 -8.90
CA TYR A 307 -19.21 18.81 -9.51
C TYR A 307 -18.16 17.70 -9.52
N HIS A 308 -17.52 17.50 -10.67
CA HIS A 308 -16.40 16.56 -10.89
C HIS A 308 -15.18 17.36 -11.34
N ILE A 309 -14.20 17.51 -10.45
CA ILE A 309 -13.00 18.31 -10.73
C ILE A 309 -11.79 17.40 -10.78
N GLY A 310 -11.21 17.27 -11.98
CA GLY A 310 -9.86 16.73 -12.16
C GLY A 310 -8.83 17.84 -12.03
N TYR A 311 -7.87 17.70 -11.14
CA TYR A 311 -6.81 18.68 -10.88
C TYR A 311 -5.47 17.98 -10.71
N GLU A 312 -4.39 18.74 -10.79
CA GLU A 312 -3.04 18.24 -10.59
C GLU A 312 -2.42 18.87 -9.35
N ILE A 313 -1.51 18.14 -8.70
CA ILE A 313 -0.62 18.70 -7.69
C ILE A 313 0.80 18.56 -8.21
N HIS A 314 1.47 19.70 -8.30
CA HIS A 314 2.87 19.81 -8.72
C HIS A 314 3.71 20.01 -7.47
N ALA A 315 4.60 19.06 -7.17
CA ALA A 315 5.54 19.14 -6.06
C ALA A 315 6.94 19.46 -6.60
N THR A 316 7.47 20.63 -6.25
CA THR A 316 8.79 21.10 -6.68
C THR A 316 9.73 21.17 -5.49
N TYR A 317 10.92 20.60 -5.62
CA TYR A 317 11.91 20.51 -4.55
C TYR A 317 13.10 21.41 -4.87
N PHE A 318 13.53 22.21 -3.89
CA PHE A 318 14.68 23.10 -3.94
C PHE A 318 15.62 22.75 -2.80
N SER A 319 16.87 23.20 -2.86
CA SER A 319 17.86 22.90 -1.82
C SER A 319 17.52 23.39 -0.40
N ALA A 320 16.57 24.32 -0.23
CA ALA A 320 16.17 24.87 1.08
C ALA A 320 14.68 24.69 1.44
N HIS A 321 13.84 24.35 0.47
CA HIS A 321 12.39 24.31 0.64
C HIS A 321 11.72 23.46 -0.44
N CYS A 322 10.47 23.05 -0.23
CA CYS A 322 9.62 22.53 -1.28
C CYS A 322 8.38 23.40 -1.48
N GLU A 323 7.82 23.33 -2.68
CA GLU A 323 6.62 24.05 -3.08
C GLU A 323 5.62 23.05 -3.65
N TYR A 324 4.37 23.14 -3.18
CA TYR A 324 3.26 22.36 -3.71
C TYR A 324 2.27 23.32 -4.33
N ALA A 325 1.94 23.13 -5.59
CA ALA A 325 0.98 23.95 -6.31
C ALA A 325 -0.19 23.10 -6.83
N LEU A 326 -1.40 23.64 -6.74
CA LEU A 326 -2.56 23.02 -7.37
C LEU A 326 -2.71 23.59 -8.78
N TRP A 327 -2.89 22.69 -9.74
CA TRP A 327 -3.11 23.02 -11.13
C TRP A 327 -4.47 22.51 -11.59
N TYR A 328 -5.18 23.33 -12.37
CA TYR A 328 -6.46 22.98 -12.96
C TYR A 328 -6.50 23.52 -14.38
N GLU A 329 -6.86 22.67 -15.36
CA GLU A 329 -6.88 23.01 -16.79
C GLU A 329 -5.59 23.70 -17.28
N GLY A 330 -4.42 23.23 -16.81
CA GLY A 330 -3.12 23.79 -17.19
C GLY A 330 -2.84 25.18 -16.60
N ARG A 331 -3.55 25.61 -15.56
CA ARG A 331 -3.30 26.86 -14.83
C ARG A 331 -2.99 26.58 -13.37
N ASN A 332 -2.02 27.32 -12.82
CA ASN A 332 -1.70 27.29 -11.40
C ASN A 332 -2.71 28.14 -10.61
N HIS A 333 -3.31 27.54 -9.56
CA HIS A 333 -4.31 28.17 -8.71
C HIS A 333 -3.79 28.56 -7.32
N GLY A 334 -2.48 28.48 -7.11
CA GLY A 334 -1.82 28.79 -5.86
C GLY A 334 -1.16 27.57 -5.25
N GLY A 335 -0.29 27.83 -4.28
CA GLY A 335 0.52 26.81 -3.66
C GLY A 335 0.87 27.11 -2.21
N VAL A 336 1.50 26.14 -1.58
CA VAL A 336 2.09 26.25 -0.25
C VAL A 336 3.58 25.97 -0.35
N ARG A 337 4.39 26.86 0.23
CA ARG A 337 5.82 26.67 0.40
C ARG A 337 6.09 26.15 1.80
N VAL A 338 6.99 25.17 1.90
CA VAL A 338 7.43 24.59 3.16
C VAL A 338 8.95 24.59 3.18
N ASP A 339 9.55 25.33 4.11
CA ASP A 339 10.98 25.28 4.30
C ASP A 339 11.36 23.96 5.00
N TYR A 340 12.49 23.36 4.62
CA TYR A 340 12.95 22.13 5.29
C TYR A 340 13.36 22.47 6.74
N ALA A 341 12.92 21.64 7.68
CA ALA A 341 13.16 21.83 9.11
C ALA A 341 14.60 21.54 9.55
#